data_AF-A0A7S1XH00-F1
#
_entry.id   AF-A0A7S1XH00-F1
#
_cell.length_a   1.000
_cell.length_b   1.000
_cell.length_c   1.000
_cell.angle_alpha   90.00
_cell.angle_beta   90.00
_cell.angle_gamma   90.00
#
_symmetry.space_group_name_H-M   'P 1'
#
loop_
_entity.id
_entity.type
_entity.pdbx_description
1 polymer ?
#
loop_
_entity_poly.entity_id
_entity_poly.type
_entity_poly.pdbx_seq_one_letter_code
_entity_poly.pdbx_strand_id
1 'polypeptide(L)'
;MLPSKRYHHLVLEGARAAGLNADYIAELEKHAVYEPSAETLEARRKLLAIAPESLPQVSVAEFAREAAAAKECDPPGSAARRVAVCGYVFEIPASKGDMGFDLHIGRDTTTRFVLQLIGISLDENDDHGRAPFPVFEKQLSAAEQEYVLCWLDHYYEKSGRAHPVAFVKEYAETQRRGQSEWQHPRSE
;
A
#
# COMPACT_ATOMS: atom_id res chain seq x y z
N MET A 1 -16.22 -5.11 -9.42
CA MET A 1 -14.79 -5.12 -9.04
C MET A 1 -14.52 -6.47 -8.41
N LEU A 2 -13.47 -7.19 -8.83
CA LEU A 2 -13.11 -8.50 -8.25
C LEU A 2 -12.46 -8.29 -6.87
N PRO A 3 -12.66 -9.22 -5.91
CA PRO A 3 -11.99 -9.14 -4.61
C PRO A 3 -10.49 -9.36 -4.72
N SER A 4 -9.72 -8.81 -3.79
CA SER A 4 -8.30 -9.18 -3.66
C SER A 4 -8.16 -10.64 -3.22
N LYS A 5 -7.04 -11.28 -3.59
CA LYS A 5 -6.69 -12.64 -3.14
C LYS A 5 -6.78 -12.79 -1.62
N ARG A 6 -6.29 -11.79 -0.87
CA ARG A 6 -6.40 -11.74 0.59
C ARG A 6 -7.86 -11.77 1.06
N TYR A 7 -8.71 -10.89 0.53
CA TYR A 7 -10.10 -10.81 0.97
C TYR A 7 -10.83 -12.13 0.69
N HIS A 8 -10.62 -12.70 -0.49
CA HIS A 8 -11.17 -14.00 -0.85
C HIS A 8 -10.68 -15.12 0.09
N HIS A 9 -9.38 -15.15 0.39
CA HIS A 9 -8.81 -16.08 1.36
C HIS A 9 -9.42 -15.94 2.76
N LEU A 10 -9.59 -14.71 3.28
CA LEU A 10 -10.21 -14.47 4.59
C LEU A 10 -11.67 -14.93 4.63
N VAL A 11 -12.42 -14.73 3.55
CA VAL A 11 -13.80 -15.22 3.45
C VAL A 11 -13.84 -16.76 3.49
N LEU A 12 -12.91 -17.42 2.77
CA LEU A 12 -12.80 -18.88 2.77
C LEU A 12 -12.43 -19.43 4.15
N GLU A 13 -11.44 -18.85 4.81
CA GLU A 13 -11.03 -19.25 6.17
C GLU A 13 -12.17 -19.05 7.17
N GLY A 14 -12.87 -17.90 7.12
CA GLY A 14 -14.03 -17.64 7.96
C GLY A 14 -15.18 -18.63 7.71
N ALA A 15 -15.45 -18.96 6.45
CA ALA A 15 -16.48 -19.93 6.08
C ALA A 15 -16.16 -21.34 6.60
N ARG A 16 -14.89 -21.77 6.49
CA ARG A 16 -14.41 -23.05 7.03
C ARG A 16 -14.51 -23.08 8.55
N ALA A 17 -14.05 -22.02 9.22
CA ALA A 17 -14.07 -21.92 10.68
C ALA A 17 -15.50 -21.91 11.25
N ALA A 18 -16.45 -21.33 10.53
CA ALA A 18 -17.87 -21.32 10.90
C ALA A 18 -18.60 -22.64 10.60
N GLY A 19 -17.93 -23.63 9.99
CA GLY A 19 -18.53 -24.91 9.63
C GLY A 19 -19.63 -24.78 8.57
N LEU A 20 -19.48 -23.84 7.63
CA LEU A 20 -20.43 -23.70 6.53
C LEU A 20 -20.42 -24.96 5.63
N ASN A 21 -21.50 -25.12 4.86
CA ASN A 21 -21.66 -26.25 3.96
C ASN A 21 -20.47 -26.37 2.97
N ALA A 22 -19.94 -27.59 2.82
CA ALA A 22 -18.74 -27.84 2.02
C ALA A 22 -18.92 -27.52 0.53
N ASP A 23 -20.10 -27.80 -0.05
CA ASP A 23 -20.39 -27.48 -1.45
C ASP A 23 -20.41 -25.96 -1.65
N TYR A 24 -20.94 -25.21 -0.69
CA TYR A 24 -20.91 -23.75 -0.70
C TYR A 24 -19.48 -23.20 -0.63
N ILE A 25 -18.61 -23.78 0.21
CA ILE A 25 -17.19 -23.41 0.28
C ILE A 25 -16.50 -23.70 -1.07
N ALA A 26 -16.78 -24.84 -1.70
CA ALA A 26 -16.24 -25.19 -3.00
C ALA A 26 -16.70 -24.24 -4.12
N GLU A 27 -17.93 -23.72 -4.04
CA GLU A 27 -18.39 -22.65 -4.95
C GLU A 27 -17.66 -21.33 -4.65
N LEU A 28 -17.48 -20.96 -3.38
CA LEU A 28 -16.73 -19.76 -3.00
C LEU A 28 -15.30 -19.77 -3.56
N GLU A 29 -14.61 -20.93 -3.52
CA GLU A 29 -13.24 -21.08 -4.04
C GLU A 29 -13.11 -20.79 -5.54
N LYS A 30 -14.19 -20.99 -6.32
CA LYS A 30 -14.20 -20.77 -7.78
C LYS A 30 -14.33 -19.31 -8.16
N HIS A 31 -14.67 -18.42 -7.22
CA HIS A 31 -14.83 -17.01 -7.53
C HIS A 31 -13.52 -16.39 -8.00
N ALA A 32 -13.59 -15.68 -9.12
CA ALA A 32 -12.46 -14.96 -9.66
C ALA A 32 -11.94 -13.91 -8.67
N VAL A 33 -10.64 -13.90 -8.48
CA VAL A 33 -9.90 -12.90 -7.72
C VAL A 33 -9.24 -11.91 -8.66
N TYR A 34 -8.95 -10.72 -8.15
CA TYR A 34 -8.17 -9.74 -8.90
C TYR A 34 -6.79 -10.30 -9.24
N GLU A 35 -6.45 -10.19 -10.53
CA GLU A 35 -5.11 -10.35 -11.08
C GLU A 35 -4.78 -9.09 -11.88
N PRO A 36 -3.56 -8.53 -11.76
CA PRO A 36 -3.17 -7.39 -12.56
C PRO A 36 -3.16 -7.76 -14.05
N SER A 37 -3.71 -6.88 -14.89
CA SER A 37 -3.68 -7.08 -16.34
C SER A 37 -2.27 -6.88 -16.90
N ALA A 38 -2.02 -7.33 -18.13
CA ALA A 38 -0.75 -7.05 -18.82
C ALA A 38 -0.46 -5.54 -18.93
N GLU A 39 -1.51 -4.72 -19.11
CA GLU A 39 -1.39 -3.27 -19.13
C GLU A 39 -0.96 -2.71 -17.76
N THR A 40 -1.55 -3.23 -16.68
CA THR A 40 -1.17 -2.86 -15.31
C THR A 40 0.27 -3.24 -15.02
N LEU A 41 0.71 -4.45 -15.40
CA LEU A 41 2.08 -4.91 -15.20
C LEU A 41 3.10 -4.05 -15.97
N GLU A 42 2.77 -3.66 -17.20
CA GLU A 42 3.63 -2.77 -17.99
C GLU A 42 3.70 -1.36 -17.38
N ALA A 43 2.57 -0.84 -16.88
CA ALA A 43 2.54 0.44 -16.18
C ALA A 43 3.37 0.39 -14.88
N ARG A 44 3.21 -0.67 -14.09
CA ARG A 44 4.00 -0.93 -12.88
C ARG A 44 5.50 -0.98 -13.18
N ARG A 45 5.89 -1.69 -14.26
CA ARG A 45 7.29 -1.76 -14.70
C ARG A 45 7.88 -0.39 -15.01
N LYS A 46 7.11 0.47 -15.70
CA LYS A 46 7.54 1.85 -16.01
C LYS A 46 7.65 2.70 -14.75
N LEU A 47 6.71 2.55 -13.81
CA LEU A 47 6.72 3.23 -12.53
C LEU A 47 7.95 2.85 -11.69
N LEU A 48 8.22 1.55 -11.53
CA LEU A 48 9.37 1.04 -10.77
C LEU A 48 10.73 1.35 -11.44
N ALA A 49 10.75 1.68 -12.73
CA ALA A 49 11.95 2.13 -13.42
C ALA A 49 12.32 3.59 -13.09
N ILE A 50 11.43 4.35 -12.44
CA ILE A 50 11.73 5.71 -11.99
C ILE A 50 12.66 5.62 -10.79
N ALA A 51 13.92 6.01 -10.99
CA ALA A 51 14.93 6.06 -9.94
C ALA A 51 14.51 7.02 -8.81
N PRO A 52 14.61 6.64 -7.52
CA PRO A 52 14.24 7.49 -6.39
C PRO A 52 14.88 8.88 -6.46
N GLU A 53 16.18 8.96 -6.79
CA GLU A 53 16.95 10.19 -6.91
C GLU A 53 16.50 11.14 -8.05
N SER A 54 15.68 10.66 -8.98
CA SER A 54 15.10 11.52 -10.02
C SER A 54 13.85 12.28 -9.54
N LEU A 55 13.35 11.95 -8.34
CA LEU A 55 12.20 12.58 -7.71
C LEU A 55 12.62 13.48 -6.53
N PRO A 56 11.85 14.56 -6.23
CA PRO A 56 11.99 15.29 -4.98
C PRO A 56 11.92 14.34 -3.78
N GLN A 57 12.84 14.49 -2.83
CA GLN A 57 12.84 13.67 -1.61
C GLN A 57 12.04 14.39 -0.52
N VAL A 58 11.13 13.67 0.12
CA VAL A 58 10.38 14.16 1.29
C VAL A 58 10.68 13.25 2.48
N SER A 59 10.95 13.84 3.65
CA SER A 59 11.09 13.05 4.88
C SER A 59 9.73 12.57 5.37
N VAL A 60 9.68 11.46 6.10
CA VAL A 60 8.43 10.98 6.73
C VAL A 60 7.78 12.08 7.59
N ALA A 61 8.60 12.82 8.37
CA ALA A 61 8.11 13.88 9.25
C ALA A 61 7.52 15.05 8.46
N GLU A 62 8.18 15.47 7.39
CA GLU A 62 7.70 16.51 6.49
C GLU A 62 6.41 16.07 5.78
N PHE A 63 6.38 14.83 5.29
CA PHE A 63 5.24 14.28 4.58
C PHE A 63 3.98 14.24 5.45
N ALA A 64 4.11 13.79 6.69
CA ALA A 64 3.02 13.79 7.67
C ALA A 64 2.56 15.22 8.02
N ARG A 65 3.49 16.17 8.15
CA ARG A 65 3.19 17.58 8.45
C ARG A 65 2.45 18.26 7.31
N GLU A 66 2.89 18.08 6.07
CA GLU A 66 2.21 18.62 4.88
C GLU A 66 0.78 18.10 4.76
N ALA A 67 0.59 16.79 5.01
CA ALA A 67 -0.73 16.18 5.02
C ALA A 67 -1.64 16.74 6.11
N ALA A 68 -1.11 17.02 7.31
CA ALA A 68 -1.86 17.65 8.38
C ALA A 68 -2.29 19.08 8.01
N ALA A 69 -1.37 19.89 7.47
CA ALA A 69 -1.65 21.25 7.01
C ALA A 69 -2.70 21.27 5.88
N ALA A 70 -2.65 20.32 4.95
CA ALA A 70 -3.61 20.21 3.85
C ALA A 70 -5.05 19.92 4.32
N LYS A 71 -5.23 19.33 5.51
CA LYS A 71 -6.56 19.11 6.12
C LYS A 71 -7.18 20.40 6.65
N GLU A 72 -6.36 21.41 6.93
CA GLU A 72 -6.79 22.70 7.50
C GLU A 72 -7.12 23.75 6.41
N CYS A 73 -6.93 23.44 5.12
CA CYS A 73 -7.27 24.34 4.01
C CYS A 73 -8.80 24.57 3.88
N ASP A 74 -9.20 25.78 3.47
CA ASP A 74 -10.61 26.17 3.24
C ASP A 74 -10.93 26.22 1.72
N PRO A 75 -11.94 25.48 1.20
CA PRO A 75 -12.82 24.58 1.94
C PRO A 75 -12.09 23.30 2.41
N PRO A 76 -12.43 22.77 3.60
CA PRO A 76 -11.87 21.53 4.13
C PRO A 76 -11.90 20.41 3.08
N GLY A 77 -10.73 19.82 2.81
CA GLY A 77 -10.60 18.72 1.85
C GLY A 77 -10.48 19.14 0.38
N SER A 78 -10.29 20.42 0.07
CA SER A 78 -10.00 20.90 -1.30
C SER A 78 -8.57 20.64 -1.77
N ALA A 79 -7.63 20.48 -0.84
CA ALA A 79 -6.25 20.14 -1.16
C ALA A 79 -6.14 18.69 -1.65
N ALA A 80 -5.26 18.48 -2.64
CA ALA A 80 -4.96 17.14 -3.11
C ALA A 80 -4.34 16.31 -1.97
N ARG A 81 -4.78 15.05 -1.86
CA ARG A 81 -4.38 14.14 -0.78
C ARG A 81 -3.16 13.36 -1.23
N ARG A 82 -2.10 13.32 -0.43
CA ARG A 82 -0.90 12.57 -0.78
C ARG A 82 -0.75 11.30 0.04
N VAL A 83 -0.33 10.22 -0.62
CA VAL A 83 -0.10 8.89 -0.03
C VAL A 83 1.14 8.29 -0.67
N ALA A 84 1.90 7.51 0.10
CA ALA A 84 3.05 6.80 -0.43
C ALA A 84 2.89 5.28 -0.32
N VAL A 85 3.46 4.57 -1.30
CA VAL A 85 3.65 3.11 -1.32
C VAL A 85 4.98 2.81 -2.00
N CYS A 86 5.76 1.91 -1.44
CA CYS A 86 7.11 1.59 -1.86
C CYS A 86 8.01 2.84 -2.00
N GLY A 87 7.79 3.85 -1.15
CA GLY A 87 8.45 5.15 -1.21
C GLY A 87 7.88 6.13 -2.23
N TYR A 88 7.12 5.70 -3.25
CA TYR A 88 6.57 6.60 -4.26
C TYR A 88 5.37 7.39 -3.72
N VAL A 89 5.44 8.72 -3.79
CA VAL A 89 4.37 9.62 -3.34
C VAL A 89 3.44 9.94 -4.51
N PHE A 90 2.16 9.65 -4.35
CA PHE A 90 1.10 9.97 -5.31
C PHE A 90 0.22 11.09 -4.77
N GLU A 91 -0.17 11.99 -5.67
CA GLU A 91 -1.16 13.01 -5.40
C GLU A 91 -2.53 12.54 -5.92
N ILE A 92 -3.49 12.45 -5.01
CA ILE A 92 -4.85 11.98 -5.27
C ILE A 92 -5.79 13.19 -5.28
N PRO A 93 -6.44 13.51 -6.41
CA PRO A 93 -7.36 14.63 -6.49
C PRO A 93 -8.52 14.52 -5.49
N ALA A 94 -8.84 15.62 -4.81
CA ALA A 94 -9.97 15.69 -3.89
C ALA A 94 -11.31 15.29 -4.54
N SER A 95 -11.48 15.63 -5.82
CA SER A 95 -12.67 15.31 -6.62
C SER A 95 -12.88 13.82 -6.88
N LYS A 96 -11.86 12.98 -6.64
CA LYS A 96 -11.98 11.53 -6.77
C LYS A 96 -12.58 10.84 -5.54
N GLY A 97 -13.13 11.63 -4.60
CA GLY A 97 -14.11 11.23 -3.60
C GLY A 97 -13.56 10.34 -2.49
N ASP A 98 -14.17 10.46 -1.31
CA ASP A 98 -13.92 9.70 -0.08
C ASP A 98 -12.95 8.52 -0.23
N MET A 99 -11.67 8.80 0.04
CA MET A 99 -10.85 7.73 0.55
C MET A 99 -11.47 7.37 1.89
N GLY A 100 -12.13 6.22 2.00
CA GLY A 100 -12.40 5.56 3.29
C GLY A 100 -11.11 5.18 4.05
N PHE A 101 -10.03 5.89 3.76
CA PHE A 101 -8.64 5.65 4.08
C PHE A 101 -7.93 6.98 4.35
N ASP A 102 -8.59 7.94 5.01
CA ASP A 102 -7.94 9.16 5.52
C ASP A 102 -6.73 8.85 6.43
N LEU A 103 -6.70 7.62 6.95
CA LEU A 103 -5.58 7.04 7.70
C LEU A 103 -4.32 6.80 6.85
N HIS A 104 -4.38 6.84 5.51
CA HIS A 104 -3.21 6.65 4.65
C HIS A 104 -2.55 7.97 4.24
N ILE A 105 -3.24 9.09 4.43
CA ILE A 105 -2.78 10.40 3.96
C ILE A 105 -1.54 10.81 4.76
N GLY A 106 -0.49 11.24 4.04
CA GLY A 106 0.78 11.66 4.64
C GLY A 106 1.64 10.51 5.17
N ARG A 107 1.39 9.28 4.71
CA ARG A 107 2.08 8.07 5.18
C ARG A 107 2.58 7.25 4.00
N ASP A 108 3.72 6.60 4.20
CA ASP A 108 4.06 5.42 3.40
C ASP A 108 3.32 4.21 3.97
N THR A 109 2.54 3.54 3.13
CA THR A 109 1.65 2.45 3.54
C THR A 109 2.21 1.06 3.25
N THR A 110 3.48 0.96 2.86
CA THR A 110 4.16 -0.31 2.54
C THR A 110 4.05 -1.32 3.68
N THR A 111 4.53 -0.97 4.88
CA THR A 111 4.49 -1.87 6.04
C THR A 111 3.07 -2.22 6.43
N ARG A 112 2.17 -1.23 6.42
CA ARG A 112 0.74 -1.42 6.72
C ARG A 112 0.12 -2.50 5.84
N PHE A 113 0.41 -2.52 4.55
CA PHE A 113 -0.15 -3.53 3.65
C PHE A 113 0.46 -4.92 3.85
N VAL A 114 1.74 -4.99 4.22
CA VAL A 114 2.35 -6.26 4.66
C VAL A 114 1.59 -6.79 5.88
N LEU A 115 1.48 -6.00 6.95
CA LEU A 115 0.77 -6.36 8.18
C LEU A 115 -0.68 -6.77 7.90
N GLN A 116 -1.36 -6.01 7.05
CA GLN A 116 -2.71 -6.31 6.62
C GLN A 116 -2.81 -7.69 5.95
N LEU A 117 -1.90 -8.01 5.02
CA LEU A 117 -1.87 -9.32 4.35
C LEU A 117 -1.69 -10.46 5.33
N ILE A 118 -0.75 -10.33 6.26
CA ILE A 118 -0.41 -11.39 7.22
C ILE A 118 -1.39 -11.46 8.42
N GLY A 119 -2.45 -10.66 8.40
CA GLY A 119 -3.52 -10.73 9.39
C GLY A 119 -3.14 -10.15 10.75
N ILE A 120 -2.11 -9.30 10.82
CA ILE A 120 -1.75 -8.59 12.04
C ILE A 120 -2.70 -7.40 12.25
N SER A 121 -3.18 -7.24 13.48
CA SER A 121 -4.08 -6.13 13.85
C SER A 121 -3.39 -4.78 13.61
N LEU A 122 -4.00 -3.92 12.79
CA LEU A 122 -3.47 -2.58 12.52
C LEU A 122 -3.78 -1.60 13.66
N ASP A 123 -4.73 -1.90 14.54
CA ASP A 123 -5.06 -1.01 15.67
C ASP A 123 -3.89 -0.91 16.66
N GLU A 124 -3.11 -1.99 16.77
CA GLU A 124 -1.99 -2.11 17.72
C GLU A 124 -0.61 -2.03 17.04
N ASN A 125 -0.54 -2.30 15.73
CA ASN A 125 0.74 -2.51 15.02
C ASN A 125 0.95 -1.56 13.82
N ASP A 126 0.05 -0.61 13.55
CA ASP A 126 0.25 0.38 12.47
C ASP A 126 1.46 1.27 12.78
N ASP A 127 2.46 1.27 11.89
CA ASP A 127 3.67 2.10 12.01
C ASP A 127 3.40 3.58 11.71
N HIS A 128 2.16 3.90 11.30
CA HIS A 128 1.73 5.21 10.85
C HIS A 128 2.63 5.78 9.73
N GLY A 129 3.20 4.90 8.91
CA GLY A 129 4.11 5.22 7.82
C GLY A 129 5.49 5.70 8.25
N ARG A 130 5.94 5.28 9.44
CA ARG A 130 7.25 5.61 9.99
C ARG A 130 8.24 4.46 9.81
N ALA A 131 9.51 4.83 9.68
CA ALA A 131 10.62 3.88 9.72
C ALA A 131 10.66 3.13 11.08
N PRO A 132 11.25 1.91 11.14
CA PRO A 132 11.99 1.24 10.06
C PRO A 132 11.08 0.62 8.99
N PHE A 133 11.46 0.77 7.72
CA PHE A 133 10.77 0.12 6.59
C PHE A 133 11.39 -1.24 6.28
N PRO A 134 10.66 -2.21 5.70
CA PRO A 134 11.28 -3.44 5.19
C PRO A 134 12.22 -3.16 4.02
N VAL A 135 13.32 -3.90 3.91
CA VAL A 135 14.06 -4.04 2.65
C VAL A 135 13.23 -4.91 1.71
N PHE A 136 12.61 -4.30 0.71
CA PHE A 136 11.47 -4.84 -0.03
C PHE A 136 11.75 -6.23 -0.61
N GLU A 137 12.89 -6.41 -1.27
CA GLU A 137 13.24 -7.68 -1.93
C GLU A 137 13.81 -8.74 -0.97
N LYS A 138 14.35 -8.33 0.19
CA LYS A 138 15.07 -9.23 1.09
C LYS A 138 14.23 -9.72 2.27
N GLN A 139 13.31 -8.90 2.75
CA GLN A 139 12.54 -9.15 3.97
C GLN A 139 11.08 -9.49 3.71
N LEU A 140 10.59 -9.31 2.48
CA LEU A 140 9.22 -9.67 2.09
C LEU A 140 9.25 -10.88 1.16
N SER A 141 8.34 -11.82 1.39
CA SER A 141 8.05 -12.90 0.46
C SER A 141 7.48 -12.38 -0.87
N ALA A 142 7.56 -13.19 -1.93
CA ALA A 142 6.98 -12.82 -3.22
C ALA A 142 5.47 -12.49 -3.14
N ALA A 143 4.73 -13.16 -2.25
CA ALA A 143 3.30 -12.91 -2.05
C ALA A 143 3.04 -11.56 -1.38
N GLU A 144 3.87 -11.19 -0.39
CA GLU A 144 3.82 -9.88 0.27
C GLU A 144 4.19 -8.75 -0.69
N GLN A 145 5.27 -8.95 -1.46
CA GLN A 145 5.69 -8.00 -2.49
C GLN A 145 4.55 -7.75 -3.49
N GLU A 146 3.95 -8.81 -4.04
CA GLU A 146 2.85 -8.67 -5.01
C GLU A 146 1.62 -7.98 -4.41
N TYR A 147 1.28 -8.28 -3.16
CA TYR A 147 0.16 -7.61 -2.49
C TYR A 147 0.40 -6.11 -2.31
N VAL A 148 1.60 -5.71 -1.89
CA VAL A 148 1.96 -4.29 -1.80
C VAL A 148 1.98 -3.64 -3.18
N LEU A 149 2.49 -4.33 -4.20
CA LEU A 149 2.52 -3.80 -5.57
C LEU A 149 1.11 -3.63 -6.17
N CYS A 150 0.14 -4.47 -5.80
CA CYS A 150 -1.27 -4.24 -6.18
C CYS A 150 -1.82 -2.93 -5.56
N TRP A 151 -1.39 -2.56 -4.35
CA TRP A 151 -1.71 -1.26 -3.76
C TRP A 151 -0.97 -0.10 -4.41
N LEU A 152 0.28 -0.32 -4.84
CA LEU A 152 1.02 0.64 -5.67
C LEU A 152 0.24 0.95 -6.96
N ASP A 153 -0.22 -0.10 -7.67
CA ASP A 153 -1.03 0.05 -8.89
C ASP A 153 -2.34 0.80 -8.59
N HIS A 154 -2.97 0.49 -7.46
CA HIS A 154 -4.20 1.17 -7.03
C HIS A 154 -4.00 2.68 -6.89
N TYR A 155 -2.95 3.13 -6.20
CA TYR A 155 -2.71 4.56 -6.03
C TYR A 155 -2.24 5.24 -7.30
N TYR A 156 -1.46 4.54 -8.12
CA TYR A 156 -1.10 5.03 -9.44
C TYR A 156 -2.34 5.25 -10.32
N GLU A 157 -3.31 4.33 -10.31
CA GLU A 157 -4.56 4.53 -11.04
C GLU A 157 -5.42 5.65 -10.45
N LYS A 158 -5.48 5.74 -9.11
CA LYS A 158 -6.23 6.80 -8.41
C LYS A 158 -5.65 8.18 -8.67
N SER A 159 -4.33 8.34 -8.79
CA SER A 159 -3.71 9.59 -9.21
C SER A 159 -4.05 9.97 -10.67
N GLY A 160 -4.74 9.08 -11.41
CA GLY A 160 -5.00 9.23 -12.84
C GLY A 160 -3.79 8.85 -13.68
N ARG A 161 -2.97 7.90 -13.18
CA ARG A 161 -1.68 7.52 -13.75
C ARG A 161 -0.73 8.70 -13.88
N ALA A 162 -0.86 9.66 -12.95
CA ALA A 162 0.07 10.77 -12.85
C ALA A 162 1.42 10.26 -12.34
N HIS A 163 2.49 10.87 -12.83
CA HIS A 163 3.85 10.61 -12.36
C HIS A 163 3.93 10.86 -10.84
N PRO A 164 4.65 10.01 -10.06
CA PRO A 164 4.91 10.29 -8.66
C PRO A 164 5.50 11.69 -8.48
N VAL A 165 5.04 12.39 -7.44
CA VAL A 165 5.41 13.80 -7.18
C VAL A 165 6.65 13.93 -6.28
N ALA A 166 6.95 12.88 -5.51
CA ALA A 166 8.09 12.80 -4.60
C ALA A 166 8.40 11.34 -4.28
N PHE A 167 9.49 11.14 -3.52
CA PHE A 167 9.87 9.85 -2.96
C PHE A 167 10.20 10.00 -1.46
N VAL A 168 9.80 9.02 -0.65
CA VAL A 168 10.06 9.01 0.80
C VAL A 168 11.53 8.71 1.07
N LYS A 169 12.22 9.70 1.64
CA LYS A 169 13.67 9.68 1.84
C LYS A 169 14.14 8.48 2.65
N GLU A 170 13.51 8.23 3.80
CA GLU A 170 13.88 7.16 4.72
C GLU A 170 13.66 5.77 4.09
N TYR A 171 12.64 5.63 3.24
CA TYR A 171 12.43 4.40 2.46
C TYR A 171 13.56 4.20 1.46
N ALA A 172 13.93 5.23 0.69
CA ALA A 172 15.04 5.17 -0.28
C ALA A 172 16.36 4.80 0.41
N GLU A 173 16.64 5.40 1.56
CA GLU A 173 17.83 5.09 2.35
C GLU A 173 17.84 3.64 2.83
N THR A 174 16.70 3.12 3.27
CA THR A 174 16.54 1.73 3.69
C THR A 174 16.83 0.77 2.53
N GLN A 175 16.22 0.99 1.36
CA GLN A 175 16.44 0.14 0.19
C GLN A 175 17.91 0.20 -0.27
N ARG A 176 18.52 1.40 -0.26
CA ARG A 176 19.92 1.60 -0.66
C ARG A 176 20.91 0.90 0.28
N ARG A 177 20.70 0.99 1.60
CA ARG A 177 21.51 0.26 2.58
C ARG A 177 21.34 -1.26 2.44
N GLY A 178 20.16 -1.69 1.96
CA GLY A 178 19.82 -3.10 1.82
C GLY A 178 19.78 -3.84 3.15
N GLN A 179 19.60 -3.09 4.25
CA GLN A 179 19.52 -3.53 5.64
C GLN A 179 18.47 -2.68 6.36
N SER A 180 17.72 -3.28 7.26
CA SER A 180 16.73 -2.59 8.10
C SER A 180 16.60 -3.26 9.45
N GLU A 181 16.26 -2.47 10.46
CA GLU A 181 15.86 -2.94 11.79
C GLU A 181 14.39 -3.41 11.82
N TRP A 182 13.66 -3.28 10.70
CA TRP A 182 12.30 -3.78 10.59
C TRP A 182 12.28 -5.30 10.80
N GLN A 183 11.43 -5.75 11.72
CA GLN A 183 11.25 -7.15 12.05
C GLN A 183 9.94 -7.66 11.45
N HIS A 184 10.03 -8.72 10.66
CA HIS A 184 8.85 -9.35 10.11
C HIS A 184 8.08 -10.07 11.23
N PRO A 185 6.79 -9.78 11.50
CA PRO A 185 6.07 -10.32 12.66
C PRO A 185 5.88 -11.85 12.68
N ARG A 186 6.25 -12.55 11.61
CA ARG A 186 6.21 -14.02 11.48
C ARG A 186 7.60 -14.67 11.46
N SER A 187 8.65 -13.93 11.82
CA SER A 187 10.03 -14.46 11.87
C SER A 187 10.40 -15.13 13.20
N GLU A 188 9.41 -15.58 13.97
CA GLU A 188 9.58 -16.41 15.17
C GLU A 188 9.28 -17.89 14.88
#